data_AF-A0A7S4DD50-F1
#
_entry.id   AF-A0A7S4DD50-F1
#
_cell.length_a   1.000
_cell.length_b   1.000
_cell.length_c   1.000
_cell.angle_alpha   90.00
_cell.angle_beta   90.00
_cell.angle_gamma   90.00
#
_symmetry.space_group_name_H-M   'P 1'
#
loop_
_entity.id
_entity.type
_entity.pdbx_description
1 polymer ?
#
loop_
_entity_poly.entity_id
_entity_poly.type
_entity_poly.pdbx_seq_one_letter_code
_entity_poly.pdbx_strand_id
1 'polypeptide(L)'
;FQGLGLEFVEASRFLGGFLGKEEVVRQLLEEKVTKWVEAVEDLSEAAVVYPQDAYVCFLKSLQCEWGYVQRVVEGAAAKLEPLDRVIQDKFLPAVFGRELQGWEKELVKVAPKKGGLGVRCPTETAEDVFQLSVEGSAVLVAAMKEGTMVAEEDHDDQLRRVRREMKDRWGREEDESTERLVAGLPKRARRALERVRKENVSGWLTVGPSREMGFDLPAQMFRDRLNMRHGQGLQGLPAVCDGCGEPFSLEHALCCKKGGLVKKGHDHLVDESCHLASLAYGAGVKKEPFLRDASGKVLDKDLRADFMAHSVWERQRVAFFDN
;
A
#
# COMPACT_ATOMS: atom_id res chain seq x y z
N PHE A 1 7.12 9.74 -53.74
CA PHE A 1 6.79 8.80 -52.66
C PHE A 1 5.44 8.07 -52.83
N GLN A 2 4.51 8.52 -53.69
CA GLN A 2 3.20 7.86 -53.91
C GLN A 2 3.25 6.38 -54.37
N GLY A 3 4.37 5.88 -54.89
CA GLY A 3 4.52 4.48 -55.32
C GLY A 3 5.05 3.51 -54.26
N LEU A 4 5.38 3.99 -53.05
CA LEU A 4 6.02 3.17 -52.00
C LEU A 4 5.03 2.67 -50.93
N GLY A 5 3.74 3.00 -51.03
CA GLY A 5 2.74 2.63 -50.01
C GLY A 5 2.95 3.29 -48.64
N LEU A 6 3.70 4.39 -48.60
CA LEU A 6 4.00 5.13 -47.37
C LEU A 6 2.94 6.22 -47.15
N GLU A 7 2.31 6.21 -45.97
CA GLU A 7 1.41 7.27 -45.50
C GLU A 7 2.19 8.28 -44.64
N PHE A 8 2.05 9.57 -44.95
CA PHE A 8 2.61 10.63 -44.14
C PHE A 8 1.56 11.09 -43.13
N VAL A 9 1.82 10.83 -41.86
CA VAL A 9 0.98 11.28 -40.75
C VAL A 9 1.70 12.35 -39.95
N GLU A 10 0.94 13.27 -39.35
CA GLU A 10 1.53 14.35 -38.54
C GLU A 10 2.05 13.86 -37.19
N ALA A 11 1.43 12.82 -36.64
CA ALA A 11 1.94 12.06 -35.52
C ALA A 11 1.42 10.61 -35.55
N SER A 12 2.12 9.72 -34.85
CA SER A 12 1.73 8.33 -34.70
C SER A 12 2.11 7.80 -33.32
N ARG A 13 1.35 6.81 -32.85
CA ARG A 13 1.72 6.03 -31.68
C ARG A 13 2.89 5.11 -32.05
N PHE A 14 3.99 5.20 -31.31
CA PHE A 14 5.17 4.39 -31.57
C PHE A 14 5.71 3.80 -30.27
N LEU A 15 5.85 2.47 -30.24
CA LEU A 15 6.33 1.69 -29.09
C LEU A 15 5.65 2.05 -27.76
N GLY A 16 4.41 2.53 -27.76
CA GLY A 16 3.68 2.92 -26.54
C GLY A 16 3.75 4.40 -26.17
N GLY A 17 4.63 5.18 -26.82
CA GLY A 17 4.68 6.65 -26.78
C GLY A 17 4.09 7.28 -28.05
N PHE A 18 4.49 8.52 -28.34
CA PHE A 18 4.01 9.30 -29.49
C PHE A 18 5.18 9.95 -30.21
N LEU A 19 5.16 9.95 -31.55
CA LEU A 19 6.13 10.64 -32.40
C LEU A 19 5.40 11.54 -33.38
N GLY A 20 5.91 12.74 -33.64
CA GLY A 20 5.34 13.65 -34.64
C GLY A 20 5.35 15.10 -34.21
N LYS A 21 4.48 15.90 -34.82
CA LYS A 21 4.26 17.30 -34.46
C LYS A 21 3.78 17.40 -33.01
N GLU A 22 4.36 18.34 -32.27
CA GLU A 22 4.14 18.53 -30.83
C GLU A 22 2.66 18.73 -30.48
N GLU A 23 1.95 19.50 -31.30
CA GLU A 23 0.52 19.78 -31.12
C GLU A 23 -0.34 18.52 -31.22
N VAL A 24 -0.02 17.63 -32.17
CA VAL A 24 -0.78 16.39 -32.38
C VAL A 24 -0.42 15.36 -31.32
N VAL A 25 0.84 15.30 -30.88
CA VAL A 25 1.26 14.48 -29.72
C VAL A 25 0.52 14.90 -28.44
N ARG A 26 0.34 16.21 -28.23
CA ARG A 26 -0.44 16.74 -27.09
C ARG A 26 -1.89 16.30 -27.14
N GLN A 27 -2.53 16.32 -28.31
CA GLN A 27 -3.91 15.84 -28.48
C GLN A 27 -4.02 14.34 -28.17
N LEU A 28 -3.11 13.51 -28.69
CA LEU A 28 -3.09 12.07 -28.41
C LEU A 28 -2.87 11.77 -26.92
N LEU A 29 -2.07 12.60 -26.24
CA LEU A 29 -1.88 12.51 -24.80
C LEU A 29 -3.17 12.85 -24.04
N GLU A 30 -3.87 13.92 -24.42
CA GLU A 30 -5.15 14.31 -23.81
C GLU A 30 -6.22 13.22 -23.94
N GLU A 31 -6.34 12.60 -25.12
CA GLU A 31 -7.25 11.47 -25.34
C GLU A 31 -6.92 10.28 -24.42
N LYS A 32 -5.63 10.02 -24.21
CA LYS A 32 -5.18 8.94 -23.33
C LYS A 32 -5.42 9.25 -21.85
N VAL A 33 -5.18 10.49 -21.44
CA VAL A 33 -5.49 10.95 -20.08
C VAL A 33 -6.99 10.85 -19.81
N THR A 34 -7.83 11.21 -20.77
CA THR A 34 -9.30 11.08 -20.64
C THR A 34 -9.70 9.63 -20.31
N LYS A 35 -9.14 8.64 -21.01
CA LYS A 35 -9.39 7.22 -20.72
C LYS A 35 -8.90 6.79 -19.35
N TRP A 36 -7.78 7.31 -18.88
CA TRP A 36 -7.32 7.02 -17.51
C TRP A 36 -8.18 7.68 -16.45
N VAL A 37 -8.70 8.89 -16.72
CA VAL A 37 -9.67 9.53 -15.84
C VAL A 37 -10.90 8.64 -15.70
N GLU A 38 -11.51 8.23 -16.82
CA GLU A 38 -12.65 7.29 -16.85
C GLU A 38 -12.33 6.01 -16.06
N ALA A 39 -11.17 5.39 -16.30
CA ALA A 39 -10.78 4.17 -15.59
C ALA A 39 -10.60 4.38 -14.06
N VAL A 40 -10.10 5.54 -13.63
CA VAL A 40 -10.00 5.88 -12.20
C VAL A 40 -11.38 6.15 -11.61
N GLU A 41 -12.31 6.74 -12.37
CA GLU A 41 -13.71 6.90 -11.94
C GLU A 41 -14.40 5.55 -11.72
N ASP A 42 -14.32 4.65 -12.71
CA ASP A 42 -14.85 3.28 -12.60
C ASP A 42 -14.24 2.54 -11.40
N LEU A 43 -12.93 2.68 -11.20
CA LEU A 43 -12.24 2.07 -10.07
C LEU A 43 -12.66 2.69 -8.72
N SER A 44 -13.03 3.98 -8.72
CA SER A 44 -13.57 4.66 -7.53
C SER A 44 -14.93 4.10 -7.15
N GLU A 45 -15.79 3.79 -8.13
CA GLU A 45 -17.07 3.13 -7.88
C GLU A 45 -16.87 1.73 -7.29
N ALA A 46 -15.94 0.96 -7.86
CA ALA A 46 -15.58 -0.35 -7.33
C ALA A 46 -15.01 -0.27 -5.90
N ALA A 47 -14.22 0.75 -5.58
CA ALA A 47 -13.63 0.96 -4.26
C ALA A 47 -14.67 1.16 -3.14
N VAL A 48 -15.91 1.54 -3.48
CA VAL A 48 -17.01 1.63 -2.50
C VAL A 48 -17.32 0.26 -1.89
N VAL A 49 -17.20 -0.81 -2.67
CA VAL A 49 -17.48 -2.19 -2.24
C VAL A 49 -16.20 -2.97 -1.95
N TYR A 50 -15.16 -2.78 -2.78
CA TYR A 50 -13.91 -3.54 -2.76
C TYR A 50 -12.68 -2.61 -2.65
N PRO A 51 -12.51 -1.88 -1.53
CA PRO A 51 -11.48 -0.85 -1.42
C PRO A 51 -10.03 -1.40 -1.47
N GLN A 52 -9.79 -2.61 -0.94
CA GLN A 52 -8.47 -3.24 -1.00
C GLN A 52 -8.08 -3.60 -2.43
N ASP A 53 -8.98 -4.28 -3.15
CA ASP A 53 -8.79 -4.69 -4.54
C ASP A 53 -8.58 -3.48 -5.44
N ALA A 54 -9.42 -2.45 -5.28
CA ALA A 54 -9.29 -1.21 -6.03
C ALA A 54 -7.95 -0.51 -5.76
N TYR A 55 -7.52 -0.42 -4.50
CA TYR A 55 -6.21 0.12 -4.14
C TYR A 55 -5.05 -0.65 -4.79
N VAL A 56 -5.09 -1.98 -4.76
CA VAL A 56 -4.04 -2.80 -5.37
C VAL A 56 -4.05 -2.69 -6.90
N CYS A 57 -5.23 -2.71 -7.52
CA CYS A 57 -5.40 -2.52 -8.96
C CYS A 57 -4.83 -1.18 -9.42
N PHE A 58 -5.15 -0.10 -8.69
CA PHE A 58 -4.64 1.23 -8.96
C PHE A 58 -3.10 1.25 -8.96
N LEU A 59 -2.47 0.73 -7.91
CA LEU A 59 -1.02 0.78 -7.76
C LEU A 59 -0.28 -0.12 -8.74
N LYS A 60 -0.81 -1.32 -9.02
CA LYS A 60 -0.12 -2.33 -9.83
C LYS A 60 -0.44 -2.23 -11.33
N SER A 61 -1.56 -1.62 -11.69
CA SER A 61 -1.98 -1.46 -13.09
C SER A 61 -1.95 0.01 -13.52
N LEU A 62 -2.95 0.80 -13.11
CA LEU A 62 -3.16 2.14 -13.64
C LEU A 62 -1.94 3.05 -13.45
N GLN A 63 -1.36 3.08 -12.25
CA GLN A 63 -0.16 3.88 -11.96
C GLN A 63 1.05 3.52 -12.83
N CYS A 64 1.17 2.26 -13.25
CA CYS A 64 2.23 1.81 -14.14
C CYS A 64 2.03 2.31 -15.58
N GLU A 65 0.79 2.48 -16.04
CA GLU A 65 0.47 2.87 -17.41
C GLU A 65 0.90 4.31 -17.71
N TRP A 66 0.51 5.28 -16.89
CA TRP A 66 0.97 6.66 -17.09
C TRP A 66 2.43 6.82 -16.68
N GLY A 67 2.93 6.04 -15.72
CA GLY A 67 4.37 5.99 -15.42
C GLY A 67 5.21 5.56 -16.63
N TYR A 68 4.66 4.76 -17.55
CA TYR A 68 5.29 4.47 -18.83
C TYR A 68 5.31 5.71 -19.74
N VAL A 69 4.18 6.39 -19.91
CA VAL A 69 4.08 7.58 -20.77
C VAL A 69 4.96 8.72 -20.29
N GLN A 70 5.04 8.94 -18.97
CA GLN A 70 5.95 9.92 -18.36
C GLN A 70 7.42 9.68 -18.75
N ARG A 71 7.85 8.43 -18.96
CA ARG A 71 9.24 8.14 -19.38
C ARG A 71 9.54 8.46 -20.84
N VAL A 72 8.52 8.53 -21.69
CA VAL A 72 8.69 8.56 -23.15
C VAL A 72 8.08 9.78 -23.84
N VAL A 73 7.36 10.63 -23.08
CA VAL A 73 6.75 11.86 -23.60
C VAL A 73 7.22 13.04 -22.77
N GLU A 74 8.03 13.91 -23.40
CA GLU A 74 8.50 15.14 -22.79
C GLU A 74 7.33 16.09 -22.48
N GLY A 75 7.38 16.78 -21.35
CA GLY A 75 6.34 17.73 -20.96
C GLY A 75 4.97 17.11 -20.67
N ALA A 76 4.89 15.79 -20.47
CA ALA A 76 3.63 15.10 -20.20
C ALA A 76 2.88 15.65 -18.97
N ALA A 77 3.60 16.21 -17.99
CA ALA A 77 3.05 16.85 -16.80
C ALA A 77 1.91 17.83 -17.12
N ALA A 78 2.05 18.61 -18.19
CA ALA A 78 1.10 19.66 -18.57
C ALA A 78 -0.32 19.15 -18.86
N LYS A 79 -0.49 17.84 -19.11
CA LYS A 79 -1.80 17.23 -19.41
C LYS A 79 -2.29 16.27 -18.33
N LEU A 80 -1.54 16.06 -17.26
CA LEU A 80 -1.87 15.07 -16.23
C LEU A 80 -2.71 15.62 -15.06
N GLU A 81 -2.92 16.94 -14.98
CA GLU A 81 -3.72 17.55 -13.92
C GLU A 81 -5.13 16.94 -13.74
N PRO A 82 -5.90 16.61 -14.80
CA PRO A 82 -7.20 15.95 -14.63
C PRO A 82 -7.11 14.61 -13.90
N LEU A 83 -6.00 13.90 -14.09
CA LEU A 83 -5.75 12.61 -13.45
C LEU A 83 -5.46 12.78 -11.94
N ASP A 84 -4.68 13.79 -11.57
CA ASP A 84 -4.45 14.11 -10.15
C ASP A 84 -5.76 14.44 -9.44
N ARG A 85 -6.61 15.25 -10.07
CA ARG A 85 -7.90 15.66 -9.51
C ARG A 85 -8.81 14.46 -9.26
N VAL A 86 -8.99 13.57 -10.23
CA VAL A 86 -9.85 12.38 -10.05
C VAL A 86 -9.31 11.43 -8.98
N ILE A 87 -7.98 11.29 -8.87
CA ILE A 87 -7.35 10.50 -7.81
C ILE A 87 -7.67 11.09 -6.43
N GLN A 88 -7.53 12.41 -6.29
CA GLN A 88 -7.68 13.12 -5.02
C GLN A 88 -9.12 13.32 -4.58
N ASP A 89 -10.03 13.50 -5.53
CA ASP A 89 -11.40 13.94 -5.26
C ASP A 89 -12.44 12.82 -5.40
N LYS A 90 -12.10 11.71 -6.06
CA LYS A 90 -12.99 10.54 -6.19
C LYS A 90 -12.38 9.26 -5.64
N PHE A 91 -11.20 8.88 -6.13
CA PHE A 91 -10.62 7.58 -5.80
C PHE A 91 -10.22 7.45 -4.33
N LEU A 92 -9.41 8.39 -3.83
CA LEU A 92 -8.97 8.34 -2.43
C LEU A 92 -10.14 8.41 -1.44
N PRO A 93 -11.13 9.31 -1.59
CA PRO A 93 -12.31 9.29 -0.73
C PRO A 93 -13.08 7.97 -0.76
N ALA A 94 -13.24 7.35 -1.94
CA ALA A 94 -13.92 6.06 -2.07
C ALA A 94 -13.17 4.91 -1.36
N VAL A 95 -11.84 4.88 -1.49
CA VAL A 95 -10.98 3.91 -0.81
C VAL A 95 -11.07 4.06 0.72
N PHE A 96 -11.04 5.30 1.23
CA PHE A 96 -11.12 5.59 2.67
C PHE A 96 -12.54 5.52 3.25
N GLY A 97 -13.57 5.62 2.41
CA GLY A 97 -14.96 5.76 2.83
C GLY A 97 -15.30 7.14 3.42
N ARG A 98 -14.44 8.15 3.20
CA ARG A 98 -14.62 9.54 3.65
C ARG A 98 -13.69 10.49 2.91
N GLU A 99 -14.01 11.76 3.01
CA GLU A 99 -13.08 12.83 2.65
C GLU A 99 -11.78 12.79 3.47
N LEU A 100 -10.68 12.98 2.76
CA LEU A 100 -9.34 13.11 3.34
C LEU A 100 -9.07 14.57 3.73
N GLN A 101 -8.36 14.75 4.84
CA GLN A 101 -7.83 16.05 5.23
C GLN A 101 -6.68 16.45 4.28
N GLY A 102 -6.38 17.75 4.18
CA GLY A 102 -5.32 18.24 3.28
C GLY A 102 -3.96 17.58 3.51
N TRP A 103 -3.57 17.34 4.77
CA TRP A 103 -2.33 16.64 5.08
C TRP A 103 -2.38 15.14 4.75
N GLU A 104 -3.56 14.50 4.74
CA GLU A 104 -3.71 13.10 4.35
C GLU A 104 -3.51 12.95 2.84
N LYS A 105 -4.05 13.90 2.05
CA LYS A 105 -3.84 13.97 0.59
C LYS A 105 -2.36 14.07 0.20
N GLU A 106 -1.55 14.73 1.03
CA GLU A 106 -0.09 14.75 0.87
C GLU A 106 0.58 13.47 1.36
N LEU A 107 0.15 12.93 2.52
CA LEU A 107 0.75 11.74 3.11
C LEU A 107 0.61 10.50 2.21
N VAL A 108 -0.52 10.32 1.55
CA VAL A 108 -0.78 9.12 0.72
C VAL A 108 0.20 8.97 -0.46
N LYS A 109 0.80 10.07 -0.92
CA LYS A 109 1.80 10.08 -2.01
C LYS A 109 3.07 9.31 -1.65
N VAL A 110 3.40 9.32 -0.36
CA VAL A 110 4.62 8.74 0.20
C VAL A 110 4.52 7.21 0.28
N ALA A 111 5.65 6.51 0.22
CA ALA A 111 5.72 5.06 0.34
C ALA A 111 5.07 4.50 1.64
N PRO A 112 4.45 3.28 1.59
CA PRO A 112 3.84 2.66 2.77
C PRO A 112 4.76 2.55 3.98
N LYS A 113 6.02 2.17 3.81
CA LYS A 113 6.98 2.06 4.94
C LYS A 113 7.20 3.38 5.70
N LYS A 114 6.99 4.52 5.03
CA LYS A 114 7.13 5.86 5.61
C LYS A 114 5.80 6.42 6.12
N GLY A 115 4.72 5.65 5.98
CA GLY A 115 3.41 5.99 6.54
C GLY A 115 2.32 6.31 5.51
N GLY A 116 2.69 6.57 4.25
CA GLY A 116 1.75 6.82 3.16
C GLY A 116 1.15 5.56 2.55
N LEU A 117 0.73 5.67 1.28
CA LEU A 117 0.12 4.60 0.48
C LEU A 117 0.81 4.37 -0.88
N GLY A 118 1.76 5.22 -1.29
CA GLY A 118 2.42 5.14 -2.58
C GLY A 118 1.55 5.55 -3.77
N VAL A 119 0.45 6.28 -3.51
CA VAL A 119 -0.46 6.85 -4.53
C VAL A 119 0.14 8.16 -5.00
N ARG A 120 1.09 8.09 -5.94
CA ARG A 120 1.88 9.23 -6.38
C ARG A 120 1.03 10.17 -7.24
N CYS A 121 1.41 11.44 -7.26
CA CYS A 121 0.80 12.46 -8.11
C CYS A 121 1.43 12.43 -9.51
N PRO A 122 0.70 12.05 -10.57
CA PRO A 122 1.21 12.05 -11.94
C PRO A 122 1.91 13.35 -12.38
N THR A 123 1.40 14.54 -12.03
CA THR A 123 2.08 15.79 -12.43
C THR A 123 3.43 15.97 -11.75
N GLU A 124 3.57 15.57 -10.49
CA GLU A 124 4.80 15.72 -9.70
C GLU A 124 5.89 14.74 -10.15
N THR A 125 5.54 13.53 -10.62
CA THR A 125 6.54 12.52 -10.99
C THR A 125 7.00 12.60 -12.44
N ALA A 126 6.25 13.28 -13.31
CA ALA A 126 6.46 13.21 -14.75
C ALA A 126 7.86 13.69 -15.19
N GLU A 127 8.30 14.85 -14.68
CA GLU A 127 9.59 15.45 -15.02
C GLU A 127 10.77 14.55 -14.63
N ASP A 128 10.81 14.12 -13.36
CA ASP A 128 11.87 13.27 -12.81
C ASP A 128 11.98 11.94 -13.57
N VAL A 129 10.84 11.34 -13.90
CA VAL A 129 10.75 10.05 -14.57
C VAL A 129 11.17 10.17 -16.05
N PHE A 130 10.83 11.27 -16.70
CA PHE A 130 11.31 11.59 -18.04
C PHE A 130 12.83 11.80 -18.06
N GLN A 131 13.35 12.63 -17.15
CA GLN A 131 14.78 12.92 -17.06
C GLN A 131 15.61 11.66 -16.80
N LEU A 132 15.15 10.78 -15.92
CA LEU A 132 15.78 9.48 -15.69
C LEU A 132 15.82 8.60 -16.95
N SER A 133 14.78 8.65 -17.78
CA SER A 133 14.72 7.93 -19.06
C SER A 133 15.75 8.48 -20.06
N VAL A 134 15.86 9.80 -20.15
CA VAL A 134 16.84 10.50 -21.00
C VAL A 134 18.26 10.16 -20.58
N GLU A 135 18.59 10.33 -19.30
CA GLU A 135 19.93 10.04 -18.77
C GLU A 135 20.30 8.57 -18.85
N GLY A 136 19.34 7.67 -18.56
CA GLY A 136 19.54 6.23 -18.60
C GLY A 136 19.78 5.70 -20.02
N SER A 137 19.19 6.33 -21.03
CA SER A 137 19.34 5.95 -22.44
C SER A 137 20.47 6.70 -23.17
N ALA A 138 21.21 7.58 -22.50
CA ALA A 138 22.21 8.45 -23.11
C ALA A 138 23.28 7.71 -23.94
N VAL A 139 23.75 6.54 -23.46
CA VAL A 139 24.73 5.70 -24.17
C VAL A 139 24.17 5.18 -25.50
N LEU A 140 22.92 4.69 -25.49
CA LEU A 140 22.23 4.22 -26.69
C LEU A 140 22.03 5.35 -27.69
N VAL A 141 21.59 6.51 -27.22
CA VAL A 141 21.34 7.69 -28.06
C VAL A 141 22.63 8.20 -28.70
N ALA A 142 23.74 8.24 -27.95
CA ALA A 142 25.04 8.66 -28.48
C ALA A 142 25.51 7.72 -29.60
N ALA A 143 25.49 6.41 -29.35
CA ALA A 143 25.91 5.43 -30.34
C ALA A 143 25.04 5.43 -31.61
N MET A 144 23.71 5.60 -31.46
CA MET A 144 22.81 5.74 -32.62
C MET A 144 23.13 6.97 -33.47
N LYS A 145 23.50 8.10 -32.84
CA LYS A 145 23.88 9.33 -33.55
C LYS A 145 25.24 9.20 -34.25
N GLU A 146 26.17 8.50 -33.62
CA GLU A 146 27.54 8.30 -34.12
C GLU A 146 27.66 7.12 -35.09
N GLY A 147 26.65 6.25 -35.17
CA GLY A 147 26.67 5.03 -35.98
C GLY A 147 27.61 3.96 -35.42
N THR A 148 27.86 3.96 -34.11
CA THR A 148 28.77 3.05 -33.43
C THR A 148 28.02 1.88 -32.79
N MET A 149 28.74 0.77 -32.56
CA MET A 149 28.21 -0.36 -31.81
C MET A 149 28.17 -0.02 -30.32
N VAL A 150 27.04 -0.32 -29.67
CA VAL A 150 26.90 -0.17 -28.22
C VAL A 150 27.45 -1.41 -27.52
N ALA A 151 28.32 -1.22 -26.53
CA ALA A 151 28.57 -2.26 -25.52
C ALA A 151 27.39 -2.28 -24.54
N GLU A 152 26.70 -3.42 -24.45
CA GLU A 152 25.54 -3.58 -23.57
C GLU A 152 25.87 -3.25 -22.11
N GLU A 153 27.07 -3.63 -21.66
CA GLU A 153 27.58 -3.36 -20.30
C GLU A 153 27.63 -1.85 -19.99
N ASP A 154 28.06 -1.02 -20.94
CA ASP A 154 28.13 0.43 -20.75
C ASP A 154 26.73 1.04 -20.57
N HIS A 155 25.74 0.56 -21.33
CA HIS A 155 24.35 0.98 -21.17
C HIS A 155 23.79 0.55 -19.81
N ASP A 156 24.03 -0.70 -19.44
CA ASP A 156 23.57 -1.28 -18.18
C ASP A 156 24.16 -0.53 -16.97
N ASP A 157 25.45 -0.21 -17.01
CA ASP A 157 26.13 0.50 -15.94
C ASP A 157 25.68 1.96 -15.84
N GLN A 158 25.48 2.65 -16.97
CA GLN A 158 24.85 3.98 -16.99
C GLN A 158 23.45 3.93 -16.37
N LEU A 159 22.62 2.97 -16.78
CA LEU A 159 21.25 2.83 -16.28
C LEU A 159 21.22 2.52 -14.78
N ARG A 160 22.10 1.64 -14.30
CA ARG A 160 22.25 1.32 -12.86
C ARG A 160 22.69 2.54 -12.07
N ARG A 161 23.65 3.33 -12.59
CA ARG A 161 24.15 4.55 -11.95
C ARG A 161 23.03 5.59 -11.81
N VAL A 162 22.38 5.94 -12.91
CA VAL A 162 21.30 6.95 -12.94
C VAL A 162 20.14 6.53 -12.03
N ARG A 163 19.72 5.25 -12.09
CA ARG A 163 18.66 4.73 -11.21
C ARG A 163 19.03 4.82 -9.73
N ARG A 164 20.29 4.57 -9.38
CA ARG A 164 20.76 4.67 -7.99
C ARG A 164 20.74 6.12 -7.52
N GLU A 165 21.36 7.03 -8.28
CA GLU A 165 21.42 8.46 -7.95
C GLU A 165 20.03 9.07 -7.76
N MET A 166 19.11 8.74 -8.67
CA MET A 166 17.74 9.23 -8.60
C MET A 166 16.96 8.62 -7.43
N LYS A 167 17.10 7.32 -7.18
CA LYS A 167 16.49 6.66 -6.01
C LYS A 167 16.98 7.28 -4.70
N ASP A 168 18.28 7.60 -4.60
CA ASP A 168 18.86 8.23 -3.42
C ASP A 168 18.38 9.68 -3.25
N ARG A 169 18.26 10.44 -4.35
CA ARG A 169 17.69 11.79 -4.35
C ARG A 169 16.22 11.77 -3.89
N TRP A 170 15.36 11.00 -4.55
CA TRP A 170 13.95 10.86 -4.18
C TRP A 170 13.78 10.33 -2.76
N GLY A 171 14.62 9.39 -2.34
CA GLY A 171 14.61 8.86 -0.98
C GLY A 171 14.76 9.98 0.05
N ARG A 172 15.76 10.87 -0.16
CA ARG A 172 16.03 12.03 0.69
C ARG A 172 14.91 13.07 0.66
N GLU A 173 14.44 13.44 -0.52
CA GLU A 173 13.35 14.43 -0.67
C GLU A 173 12.05 13.94 -0.03
N GLU A 174 11.72 12.66 -0.23
CA GLU A 174 10.56 12.03 0.38
C GLU A 174 10.71 11.95 1.92
N ASP A 175 11.91 11.65 2.43
CA ASP A 175 12.19 11.69 3.88
C ASP A 175 12.01 13.10 4.46
N GLU A 176 12.61 14.12 3.83
CA GLU A 176 12.50 15.51 4.27
C GLU A 176 11.06 16.02 4.20
N SER A 177 10.33 15.73 3.12
CA SER A 177 8.91 16.07 2.98
C SER A 177 8.07 15.39 4.05
N THR A 178 8.33 14.10 4.32
CA THR A 178 7.61 13.34 5.35
C THR A 178 7.87 13.91 6.73
N GLU A 179 9.11 14.24 7.09
CA GLU A 179 9.44 14.84 8.39
C GLU A 179 8.76 16.19 8.58
N ARG A 180 8.78 17.05 7.55
CA ARG A 180 8.06 18.35 7.57
C ARG A 180 6.56 18.16 7.77
N LEU A 181 5.96 17.19 7.07
CA LEU A 181 4.54 16.87 7.21
C LEU A 181 4.23 16.39 8.63
N VAL A 182 4.97 15.40 9.15
CA VAL A 182 4.80 14.81 10.48
C VAL A 182 4.91 15.88 11.58
N ALA A 183 5.86 16.81 11.45
CA ALA A 183 6.06 17.90 12.40
C ALA A 183 4.85 18.84 12.52
N GLY A 184 4.05 18.98 11.46
CA GLY A 184 2.80 19.76 11.43
C GLY A 184 1.55 19.00 11.86
N LEU A 185 1.61 17.67 12.04
CA LEU A 185 0.41 16.86 12.27
C LEU A 185 -0.20 17.07 13.66
N PRO A 186 -1.54 16.91 13.78
CA PRO A 186 -2.20 16.78 15.07
C PRO A 186 -1.57 15.68 15.93
N LYS A 187 -1.56 15.86 17.26
CA LYS A 187 -0.88 14.96 18.22
C LYS A 187 -1.27 13.48 18.04
N ARG A 188 -2.54 13.18 17.75
CA ARG A 188 -3.04 11.81 17.55
C ARG A 188 -2.51 11.19 16.26
N ALA A 189 -2.65 11.91 15.13
CA ALA A 189 -2.15 11.48 13.82
C ALA A 189 -0.63 11.29 13.84
N ARG A 190 0.10 12.23 14.44
CA ARG A 190 1.56 12.14 14.61
C ARG A 190 1.99 10.87 15.33
N ARG A 191 1.39 10.57 16.49
CA ARG A 191 1.68 9.36 17.28
C ARG A 191 1.35 8.07 16.53
N ALA A 192 0.24 8.06 15.79
CA ALA A 192 -0.13 6.92 14.95
C ALA A 192 0.93 6.67 13.87
N LEU A 193 1.33 7.74 13.17
CA LEU A 193 2.31 7.69 12.09
C LEU A 193 3.71 7.32 12.58
N GLU A 194 4.16 7.87 13.71
CA GLU A 194 5.42 7.50 14.36
C GLU A 194 5.46 6.00 14.69
N ARG A 195 4.37 5.45 15.21
CA ARG A 195 4.25 4.00 15.47
C ARG A 195 4.32 3.20 14.19
N VAL A 196 3.60 3.63 13.15
CA VAL A 196 3.58 2.97 11.84
C VAL A 196 4.99 2.86 11.26
N ARG A 197 5.75 3.96 11.33
CA ARG A 197 7.11 4.05 10.80
C ARG A 197 8.11 3.25 11.64
N LYS A 198 8.03 3.37 12.97
CA LYS A 198 8.94 2.69 13.90
C LYS A 198 8.77 1.17 13.86
N GLU A 199 7.54 0.69 13.88
CA GLU A 199 7.23 -0.75 13.99
C GLU A 199 7.04 -1.43 12.62
N ASN A 200 7.20 -0.67 11.52
CA ASN A 200 7.08 -1.15 10.14
C ASN A 200 5.79 -1.95 9.83
N VAL A 201 4.65 -1.49 10.33
CA VAL A 201 3.34 -2.17 10.23
C VAL A 201 2.61 -1.92 8.90
N SER A 202 3.36 -1.87 7.79
CA SER A 202 2.82 -1.50 6.47
C SER A 202 2.72 -2.67 5.48
N GLY A 203 3.10 -3.88 5.89
CA GLY A 203 3.11 -5.07 5.03
C GLY A 203 1.74 -5.39 4.40
N TRP A 204 0.65 -5.18 5.14
CA TRP A 204 -0.73 -5.43 4.68
C TRP A 204 -1.17 -4.57 3.48
N LEU A 205 -0.48 -3.45 3.21
CA LEU A 205 -0.72 -2.61 2.03
C LEU A 205 0.04 -3.10 0.78
N THR A 206 1.03 -3.97 0.97
CA THR A 206 1.91 -4.43 -0.13
C THR A 206 1.52 -5.82 -0.66
N VAL A 207 0.72 -6.55 0.10
CA VAL A 207 0.22 -7.89 -0.26
C VAL A 207 -1.08 -7.74 -1.05
N GLY A 208 -1.21 -8.53 -2.13
CA GLY A 208 -2.45 -8.56 -2.91
C GLY A 208 -3.56 -9.30 -2.16
N PRO A 209 -4.83 -8.90 -2.33
CA PRO A 209 -5.95 -9.64 -1.74
C PRO A 209 -5.98 -11.08 -2.29
N SER A 210 -6.11 -12.06 -1.39
CA SER A 210 -6.25 -13.47 -1.75
C SER A 210 -7.04 -14.17 -0.68
N ARG A 211 -8.22 -14.66 -1.05
CA ARG A 211 -9.11 -15.41 -0.15
C ARG A 211 -8.55 -16.76 0.25
N GLU A 212 -7.85 -17.42 -0.67
CA GLU A 212 -7.19 -18.71 -0.40
C GLU A 212 -6.09 -18.57 0.65
N MET A 213 -5.35 -17.47 0.61
CA MET A 213 -4.24 -17.19 1.53
C MET A 213 -4.67 -16.37 2.76
N GLY A 214 -5.96 -16.00 2.87
CA GLY A 214 -6.50 -15.18 3.96
C GLY A 214 -5.95 -13.74 4.00
N PHE A 215 -5.57 -13.18 2.86
CA PHE A 215 -5.05 -11.81 2.73
C PHE A 215 -6.13 -10.80 2.31
N ASP A 216 -7.33 -11.26 1.99
CA ASP A 216 -8.49 -10.42 1.74
C ASP A 216 -9.03 -9.82 3.05
N LEU A 217 -9.27 -8.52 3.03
CA LEU A 217 -9.83 -7.77 4.13
C LEU A 217 -11.24 -7.33 3.74
N PRO A 218 -12.24 -7.54 4.61
CA PRO A 218 -13.55 -6.92 4.44
C PRO A 218 -13.41 -5.41 4.30
N ALA A 219 -14.29 -4.79 3.50
CA ALA A 219 -14.20 -3.36 3.17
C ALA A 219 -14.07 -2.46 4.41
N GLN A 220 -14.87 -2.72 5.45
CA GLN A 220 -14.82 -1.98 6.71
C GLN A 220 -13.47 -2.17 7.43
N MET A 221 -12.94 -3.39 7.48
CA MET A 221 -11.65 -3.66 8.13
C MET A 221 -10.49 -2.97 7.42
N PHE A 222 -10.51 -2.90 6.09
CA PHE A 222 -9.53 -2.17 5.30
C PHE A 222 -9.58 -0.66 5.61
N ARG A 223 -10.77 -0.06 5.57
CA ARG A 223 -11.00 1.37 5.88
C ARG A 223 -10.64 1.71 7.32
N ASP A 224 -11.02 0.88 8.27
CA ASP A 224 -10.70 1.07 9.69
C ASP A 224 -9.19 1.06 9.91
N ARG A 225 -8.46 0.14 9.24
CA ARG A 225 -7.00 0.11 9.29
C ARG A 225 -6.37 1.37 8.70
N LEU A 226 -6.88 1.87 7.57
CA LEU A 226 -6.44 3.16 7.00
C LEU A 226 -6.69 4.33 7.96
N ASN A 227 -7.88 4.40 8.54
CA ASN A 227 -8.25 5.46 9.48
C ASN A 227 -7.39 5.42 10.75
N MET A 228 -7.21 4.24 11.35
CA MET A 228 -6.34 4.07 12.52
C MET A 228 -4.89 4.44 12.22
N ARG A 229 -4.39 4.06 11.05
CA ARG A 229 -3.04 4.40 10.58
C ARG A 229 -2.82 5.91 10.53
N HIS A 230 -3.84 6.68 10.14
CA HIS A 230 -3.82 8.13 10.11
C HIS A 230 -4.24 8.78 11.45
N GLY A 231 -4.50 8.00 12.50
CA GLY A 231 -4.97 8.51 13.79
C GLY A 231 -6.37 9.11 13.76
N GLN A 232 -7.17 8.72 12.77
CA GLN A 232 -8.55 9.17 12.56
C GLN A 232 -9.53 8.25 13.30
N GLY A 233 -10.74 8.76 13.54
CA GLY A 233 -11.81 7.95 14.14
C GLY A 233 -12.30 6.86 13.18
N LEU A 234 -12.73 5.73 13.74
CA LEU A 234 -13.43 4.71 12.97
C LEU A 234 -14.83 5.20 12.59
N GLN A 235 -15.35 4.72 11.47
CA GLN A 235 -16.69 5.04 11.02
C GLN A 235 -17.69 3.99 11.50
N GLY A 236 -18.94 4.42 11.74
CA GLY A 236 -20.02 3.50 12.09
C GLY A 236 -19.90 2.87 13.47
N LEU A 237 -19.07 3.41 14.37
CA LEU A 237 -19.07 3.00 15.77
C LEU A 237 -20.41 3.36 16.42
N PRO A 238 -20.97 2.48 17.29
CA PRO A 238 -22.12 2.85 18.10
C PRO A 238 -21.78 4.05 19.01
N ALA A 239 -22.79 4.77 19.48
CA ALA A 239 -22.56 5.92 20.37
C ALA A 239 -22.04 5.50 21.76
N VAL A 240 -22.48 4.33 22.25
CA VAL A 240 -22.18 3.82 23.59
C VAL A 240 -21.83 2.33 23.55
N CYS A 241 -21.03 1.89 24.52
CA CYS A 241 -20.67 0.49 24.72
C CYS A 241 -21.88 -0.30 25.21
N ASP A 242 -22.22 -1.39 24.54
CA ASP A 242 -23.27 -2.33 24.92
C ASP A 242 -22.99 -3.08 26.24
N GLY A 243 -21.72 -3.18 26.66
CA GLY A 243 -21.33 -3.83 27.91
C GLY A 243 -21.27 -2.91 29.14
N CYS A 244 -20.81 -1.66 28.99
CA CYS A 244 -20.63 -0.74 30.13
C CYS A 244 -21.40 0.58 30.07
N GLY A 245 -22.01 0.93 28.93
CA GLY A 245 -22.79 2.16 28.75
C GLY A 245 -21.97 3.43 28.50
N GLU A 246 -20.64 3.37 28.52
CA GLU A 246 -19.77 4.54 28.29
C GLU A 246 -19.68 4.91 26.80
N PRO A 247 -19.30 6.15 26.44
CA PRO A 247 -19.07 6.55 25.06
C PRO A 247 -18.10 5.61 24.32
N PHE A 248 -18.50 5.12 23.14
CA PHE A 248 -17.75 4.08 22.44
C PHE A 248 -16.74 4.66 21.45
N SER A 249 -15.55 4.98 21.96
CA SER A 249 -14.40 5.33 21.13
C SER A 249 -13.59 4.08 20.72
N LEU A 250 -12.66 4.24 19.78
CA LEU A 250 -11.66 3.20 19.46
C LEU A 250 -10.88 2.76 20.70
N GLU A 251 -10.42 3.73 21.50
CA GLU A 251 -9.68 3.46 22.73
C GLU A 251 -10.55 2.69 23.74
N HIS A 252 -11.83 3.05 23.83
CA HIS A 252 -12.78 2.33 24.68
C HIS A 252 -12.99 0.90 24.18
N ALA A 253 -13.22 0.71 22.88
CA ALA A 253 -13.41 -0.60 22.26
C ALA A 253 -12.24 -1.56 22.54
N LEU A 254 -11.00 -1.04 22.54
CA LEU A 254 -9.79 -1.82 22.79
C LEU A 254 -9.49 -2.09 24.28
N CYS A 255 -10.11 -1.35 25.20
CA CYS A 255 -9.81 -1.44 26.63
C CYS A 255 -10.99 -1.92 27.49
N CYS A 256 -12.21 -1.93 26.95
CA CYS A 256 -13.41 -2.24 27.72
C CYS A 256 -13.46 -3.73 28.10
N LYS A 257 -13.43 -4.00 29.41
CA LYS A 257 -13.53 -5.35 29.97
C LYS A 257 -14.97 -5.90 29.97
N LYS A 258 -15.98 -5.05 29.73
CA LYS A 258 -17.40 -5.44 29.77
C LYS A 258 -18.01 -5.67 28.39
N GLY A 259 -17.56 -4.95 27.36
CA GLY A 259 -18.06 -5.07 25.97
C GLY A 259 -17.56 -6.31 25.21
N GLY A 260 -16.77 -7.18 25.85
CA GLY A 260 -16.38 -8.47 25.31
C GLY A 260 -15.35 -8.46 24.16
N LEU A 261 -15.03 -7.32 23.54
CA LEU A 261 -14.06 -7.24 22.44
C LEU A 261 -12.65 -7.68 22.85
N VAL A 262 -12.18 -7.26 24.03
CA VAL A 262 -10.86 -7.67 24.56
C VAL A 262 -10.79 -9.19 24.69
N LYS A 263 -11.84 -9.80 25.27
CA LYS A 263 -11.93 -11.24 25.43
C LYS A 263 -12.01 -11.95 24.06
N LYS A 264 -12.86 -11.48 23.14
CA LYS A 264 -12.96 -12.05 21.79
C LYS A 264 -11.61 -12.00 21.05
N GLY A 265 -10.87 -10.90 21.19
CA GLY A 265 -9.54 -10.76 20.59
C GLY A 265 -8.53 -11.75 21.17
N HIS A 266 -8.51 -11.89 22.50
CA HIS A 266 -7.72 -12.90 23.20
C HIS A 266 -8.06 -14.32 22.74
N ASP A 267 -9.35 -14.68 22.82
CA ASP A 267 -9.83 -16.02 22.46
C ASP A 267 -9.51 -16.35 20.99
N HIS A 268 -9.64 -15.39 20.08
CA HIS A 268 -9.27 -15.56 18.67
C HIS A 268 -7.77 -15.84 18.47
N LEU A 269 -6.90 -15.14 19.21
CA LEU A 269 -5.45 -15.37 19.15
C LEU A 269 -5.07 -16.74 19.72
N VAL A 270 -5.69 -17.15 20.83
CA VAL A 270 -5.53 -18.48 21.42
C VAL A 270 -6.00 -19.55 20.44
N ASP A 271 -7.15 -19.35 19.82
CA ASP A 271 -7.73 -20.27 18.84
C ASP A 271 -6.82 -20.49 17.63
N GLU A 272 -6.28 -19.41 17.06
CA GLU A 272 -5.38 -19.47 15.92
C GLU A 272 -4.03 -20.11 16.30
N SER A 273 -3.50 -19.74 17.46
CA SER A 273 -2.25 -20.32 17.98
C SER A 273 -2.39 -21.83 18.20
N CYS A 274 -3.53 -22.29 18.73
CA CYS A 274 -3.85 -23.71 18.82
C CYS A 274 -3.95 -24.38 17.45
N HIS A 275 -4.57 -23.73 16.47
CA HIS A 275 -4.69 -24.27 15.12
C HIS A 275 -3.31 -24.49 14.47
N LEU A 276 -2.47 -23.46 14.48
CA LEU A 276 -1.10 -23.52 13.95
C LEU A 276 -0.26 -24.56 14.70
N ALA A 277 -0.35 -24.59 16.03
CA ALA A 277 0.35 -25.60 16.83
C ALA A 277 -0.13 -27.02 16.51
N SER A 278 -1.40 -27.22 16.19
CA SER A 278 -1.95 -28.53 15.83
C SER A 278 -1.41 -29.00 14.47
N LEU A 279 -1.23 -28.08 13.53
CA LEU A 279 -0.61 -28.37 12.23
C LEU A 279 0.89 -28.69 12.38
N ALA A 280 1.60 -27.95 13.23
CA ALA A 280 3.04 -28.11 13.41
C ALA A 280 3.43 -29.32 14.29
N TYR A 281 2.69 -29.56 15.37
CA TYR A 281 3.07 -30.52 16.43
C TYR A 281 2.08 -31.70 16.59
N GLY A 282 0.96 -31.68 15.86
CA GLY A 282 -0.03 -32.78 15.84
C GLY A 282 -1.06 -32.72 16.98
N ALA A 283 -1.78 -33.83 17.19
CA ALA A 283 -3.00 -33.93 18.02
C ALA A 283 -2.80 -33.75 19.55
N GLY A 284 -1.63 -33.31 20.00
CA GLY A 284 -1.32 -33.07 21.42
C GLY A 284 -1.72 -31.69 21.94
N VAL A 285 -2.32 -30.84 21.10
CA VAL A 285 -2.71 -29.47 21.47
C VAL A 285 -4.03 -29.45 22.23
N LYS A 286 -4.09 -28.73 23.35
CA LYS A 286 -5.32 -28.56 24.15
C LYS A 286 -5.48 -27.10 24.58
N LYS A 287 -6.70 -26.59 24.48
CA LYS A 287 -7.11 -25.26 24.98
C LYS A 287 -7.46 -25.33 26.46
N GLU A 288 -7.19 -24.24 27.16
CA GLU A 288 -7.44 -24.03 28.59
C GLU A 288 -7.06 -25.22 29.50
N PRO A 289 -5.85 -25.82 29.36
CA PRO A 289 -5.44 -26.93 30.22
C PRO A 289 -5.20 -26.46 31.66
N PHE A 290 -5.61 -27.29 32.62
CA PHE A 290 -5.21 -27.13 34.01
C PHE A 290 -3.72 -27.41 34.17
N LEU A 291 -3.01 -26.49 34.83
CA LEU A 291 -1.63 -26.70 35.22
C LEU A 291 -1.56 -27.73 36.36
N ARG A 292 -0.66 -28.69 36.21
CA ARG A 292 -0.45 -29.78 37.18
C ARG A 292 0.93 -29.63 37.80
N ASP A 293 1.02 -29.91 39.08
CA ASP A 293 2.30 -29.96 39.79
C ASP A 293 3.13 -31.20 39.43
N ALA A 294 4.32 -31.30 40.03
CA ALA A 294 5.20 -32.45 39.88
C ALA A 294 4.56 -33.78 40.32
N SER A 295 3.50 -33.76 41.13
CA SER A 295 2.74 -34.95 41.55
C SER A 295 1.60 -35.32 40.59
N GLY A 296 1.38 -34.53 39.53
CA GLY A 296 0.31 -34.71 38.55
C GLY A 296 -1.06 -34.23 39.04
N LYS A 297 -1.14 -33.60 40.21
CA LYS A 297 -2.37 -33.03 40.76
C LYS A 297 -2.57 -31.60 40.27
N VAL A 298 -3.83 -31.25 40.03
CA VAL A 298 -4.22 -29.85 39.81
C VAL A 298 -4.20 -29.19 41.17
N LEU A 299 -3.22 -28.30 41.40
CA LEU A 299 -3.06 -27.58 42.67
C LEU A 299 -4.18 -26.54 42.86
N ASP A 300 -4.57 -25.88 41.78
CA ASP A 300 -5.60 -24.85 41.76
C ASP A 300 -6.38 -24.92 40.44
N LYS A 301 -7.71 -24.91 40.53
CA LYS A 301 -8.60 -24.91 39.35
C LYS A 301 -8.62 -23.56 38.64
N ASP A 302 -8.09 -22.53 39.27
CA ASP A 302 -7.95 -21.19 38.69
C ASP A 302 -6.62 -21.03 37.95
N LEU A 303 -5.67 -21.96 38.10
CA LEU A 303 -4.39 -21.96 37.35
C LEU A 303 -4.55 -22.71 36.02
N ARG A 304 -4.95 -21.97 34.98
CA ARG A 304 -5.08 -22.46 33.61
C ARG A 304 -4.13 -21.70 32.70
N ALA A 305 -3.48 -22.43 31.80
CA ALA A 305 -2.80 -21.81 30.67
C ALA A 305 -3.80 -21.64 29.52
N ASP A 306 -3.55 -20.75 28.57
CA ASP A 306 -4.39 -20.61 27.38
C ASP A 306 -4.40 -21.85 26.51
N PHE A 307 -3.22 -22.42 26.28
CA PHE A 307 -3.09 -23.70 25.60
C PHE A 307 -1.81 -24.45 25.95
N MET A 308 -1.79 -25.72 25.60
CA MET A 308 -0.60 -26.56 25.67
C MET A 308 -0.35 -27.26 24.35
N ALA A 309 0.91 -27.61 24.07
CA ALA A 309 1.34 -28.46 22.97
C ALA A 309 2.47 -29.39 23.42
N HIS A 310 2.61 -30.56 22.79
CA HIS A 310 3.70 -31.50 23.06
C HIS A 310 4.86 -31.33 22.08
N SER A 311 6.07 -31.64 22.53
CA SER A 311 7.27 -31.72 21.70
C SER A 311 7.72 -30.40 21.05
N VAL A 312 7.31 -29.26 21.60
CA VAL A 312 7.73 -27.94 21.09
C VAL A 312 9.23 -27.71 21.32
N TRP A 313 9.69 -27.87 22.57
CA TRP A 313 11.09 -27.65 22.95
C TRP A 313 11.87 -28.95 23.08
N GLU A 314 11.25 -29.97 23.69
CA GLU A 314 11.86 -31.28 23.93
C GLU A 314 10.88 -32.38 23.55
N ARG A 315 11.38 -33.43 22.88
CA ARG A 315 10.57 -34.56 22.43
C ARG A 315 9.74 -35.13 23.60
N GLN A 316 8.44 -35.33 23.35
CA GLN A 316 7.44 -35.86 24.30
C GLN A 316 7.15 -35.00 25.54
N ARG A 317 7.77 -33.84 25.72
CA ARG A 317 7.41 -32.92 26.82
C ARG A 317 6.28 -31.97 26.46
N VAL A 318 5.48 -31.62 27.46
CA VAL A 318 4.44 -30.58 27.33
C VAL A 318 5.05 -29.20 27.49
N ALA A 319 4.64 -28.26 26.64
CA ALA A 319 4.84 -26.83 26.79
C ALA A 319 3.48 -26.17 27.00
N PHE A 320 3.41 -25.22 27.93
CA PHE A 320 2.23 -24.41 28.22
C PHE A 320 2.48 -22.97 27.73
N PHE A 321 1.43 -22.33 27.25
CA PHE A 321 1.46 -20.99 26.67
C PHE A 321 0.35 -20.13 27.25
N ASP A 322 0.63 -18.83 27.39
CA ASP A 322 -0.23 -17.79 27.96
C ASP A 322 -0.04 -16.52 27.11
N ASN A 323 -1.11 -15.90 26.63
CA ASN A 323 -1.15 -14.81 25.65
C ASN A 323 -1.60 -13.46 26.22
#